data_AF-A0A662GQ61-F1
#
_entry.id   AF-A0A662GQ61-F1
#
_cell.length_a   1.000
_cell.length_b   1.000
_cell.length_c   1.000
_cell.angle_alpha   90.00
_cell.angle_beta   90.00
_cell.angle_gamma   90.00
#
_symmetry.space_group_name_H-M   'P 1'
#
loop_
_entity.id
_entity.type
_entity.pdbx_description
1 polymer ?
#
loop_
_entity_poly.entity_id
_entity_poly.type
_entity_poly.pdbx_seq_one_letter_code
_entity_poly.pdbx_strand_id
1 'polypeptide(L)' 'MEWIDDPDKLVVDLQNETVGLERELGENLFHLVKNFLKNTAIYPVSAVTMQGIDTIYAIIQQIVMGGEEIDTG' A
#
# COMPACT_ATOMS: atom_id res chain seq x y z
N MET A 1 14.94 -7.50 -6.17
CA MET A 1 13.83 -6.71 -5.59
C MET A 1 12.64 -7.62 -5.27
N GLU A 2 12.84 -8.87 -4.83
CA GLU A 2 11.74 -9.84 -4.77
C GLU A 2 10.67 -9.53 -3.71
N TRP A 3 11.02 -8.83 -2.64
CA TRP A 3 10.08 -8.44 -1.58
C TRP A 3 9.06 -7.38 -2.00
N ILE A 4 9.37 -6.60 -3.04
CA ILE A 4 8.44 -5.58 -3.56
C ILE A 4 7.33 -6.26 -4.36
N ASP A 5 7.71 -7.25 -5.16
CA ASP A 5 6.78 -8.01 -6.00
C ASP A 5 5.97 -9.02 -5.17
N ASP A 6 6.59 -9.62 -4.15
CA ASP A 6 5.96 -10.55 -3.22
C ASP A 6 6.39 -10.25 -1.77
N PRO A 7 5.62 -9.41 -1.05
CA PRO A 7 5.89 -9.07 0.35
C PRO A 7 5.89 -10.29 1.28
N ASP A 8 5.24 -11.40 0.92
CA ASP A 8 5.25 -12.61 1.77
C ASP A 8 6.61 -13.30 1.76
N LYS A 9 7.46 -13.07 0.77
CA LYS A 9 8.86 -13.53 0.83
C LYS A 9 9.64 -12.89 1.98
N LEU A 10 9.34 -11.65 2.33
CA LEU A 10 10.01 -10.96 3.43
C LEU A 10 9.78 -11.68 4.77
N VAL A 11 8.57 -12.20 5.02
CA VAL A 11 8.29 -12.93 6.27
C VAL A 11 8.99 -14.29 6.29
N VAL A 12 9.09 -14.95 5.12
CA VAL A 12 9.82 -16.23 4.98
C VAL A 12 11.30 -16.04 5.23
N ASP A 13 11.91 -15.01 4.65
CA ASP A 13 13.33 -14.72 4.85
C ASP A 13 13.60 -14.33 6.32
N LEU A 14 12.74 -13.49 6.91
CA LEU A 14 12.83 -13.13 8.33
C LEU A 14 12.76 -14.37 9.25
N GLN A 15 11.89 -15.34 8.92
CA GLN A 15 11.77 -16.60 9.64
C GLN A 15 13.01 -17.48 9.57
N ASN A 16 13.73 -17.41 8.44
CA ASN A 16 14.94 -18.20 8.21
C ASN A 16 16.19 -17.56 8.84
N GLU A 17 16.23 -16.23 8.92
CA GLU A 17 17.39 -15.47 9.37
C GLU A 17 17.39 -15.16 10.87
N THR A 18 16.22 -15.17 11.52
CA THR A 18 16.08 -14.77 12.92
C THR A 18 15.45 -15.85 13.80
N VAL A 19 15.69 -15.80 15.11
CA VAL A 19 15.16 -16.77 16.08
C VAL A 19 14.65 -16.09 17.35
N GLY A 20 13.76 -16.77 18.06
CA GLY A 20 13.24 -16.31 19.35
C GLY A 20 12.46 -14.99 19.23
N LEU A 21 12.72 -14.07 20.16
CA LEU A 21 11.96 -12.82 20.30
C LEU A 21 12.11 -11.88 19.09
N GLU A 22 13.29 -11.85 18.46
CA GLU A 22 13.54 -11.00 17.28
C GLU A 22 12.64 -11.42 16.12
N ARG A 23 12.50 -12.73 15.89
CA ARG A 23 11.60 -13.28 14.89
C ARG A 23 10.15 -12.90 15.18
N GLU A 24 9.70 -13.13 16.41
CA GLU A 24 8.32 -12.81 16.80
C GLU A 24 7.99 -11.33 16.63
N LEU A 25 8.92 -10.43 16.98
CA LEU A 25 8.73 -8.99 16.78
C LEU A 25 8.67 -8.62 15.29
N GLY A 26 9.57 -9.19 14.47
CA GLY A 26 9.62 -8.96 13.03
C GLY A 26 8.36 -9.43 12.31
N GLU A 27 7.87 -10.64 12.63
CA GLU A 27 6.63 -11.19 12.09
C GLU A 27 5.42 -10.34 12.46
N ASN A 28 5.32 -9.94 13.73
CA ASN A 28 4.22 -9.10 14.20
C ASN A 28 4.23 -7.73 13.53
N LEU A 29 5.39 -7.10 13.35
CA LEU A 29 5.52 -5.84 12.63
C LEU A 29 5.12 -5.99 11.16
N PHE A 30 5.59 -7.04 10.49
CA PHE A 30 5.20 -7.34 9.11
C PHE A 30 3.68 -7.48 8.97
N HIS A 31 3.05 -8.28 9.82
CA HIS A 31 1.59 -8.47 9.79
C HIS A 31 0.83 -7.18 10.09
N LEU A 32 1.31 -6.36 11.04
CA LEU A 32 0.71 -5.07 11.35
C LEU A 32 0.73 -4.15 10.12
N VAL A 33 1.87 -3.99 9.47
CA VAL A 33 2.01 -3.15 8.28
C VAL A 33 1.16 -3.72 7.12
N LYS A 34 1.23 -5.03 6.86
CA LYS A 34 0.44 -5.67 5.80
C LYS A 34 -1.07 -5.47 6.01
N ASN A 35 -1.54 -5.62 7.23
CA ASN A 35 -2.96 -5.45 7.55
C ASN A 35 -3.40 -3.97 7.50
N PHE A 36 -2.51 -3.04 7.89
CA PHE A 36 -2.74 -1.61 7.73
C PHE A 36 -2.92 -1.25 6.25
N LEU A 37 -2.04 -1.75 5.38
CA LEU A 37 -2.08 -1.49 3.94
C LEU A 37 -3.28 -2.13 3.23
N LYS A 38 -3.78 -3.29 3.70
CA LYS A 38 -4.99 -3.93 3.12
C LYS A 38 -6.24 -3.06 3.19
N ASN A 39 -6.35 -2.22 4.22
CA ASN A 39 -7.53 -1.40 4.48
C ASN A 39 -7.31 0.08 4.18
N THR A 40 -6.10 0.46 3.74
CA THR A 40 -5.71 1.85 3.54
C THR A 40 -5.22 2.03 2.12
N ALA A 41 -5.96 2.79 1.32
CA ALA A 41 -5.46 3.24 0.04
C ALA A 41 -4.44 4.37 0.26
N ILE A 42 -3.19 4.15 -0.14
CA ILE A 42 -2.13 5.15 -0.08
C ILE A 42 -1.93 5.73 -1.48
N TYR A 43 -2.06 7.05 -1.59
CA TYR A 43 -1.87 7.79 -2.83
C TYR A 43 -0.66 8.71 -2.68
N PRO A 44 0.51 8.33 -3.22
CA PRO A 44 1.69 9.17 -3.16
C PRO A 44 1.47 10.40 -4.05
N VAL A 45 1.56 11.58 -3.45
CA VAL A 45 1.44 12.86 -4.16
C VAL A 45 2.58 13.79 -3.81
N SER A 46 2.96 14.63 -4.78
CA SER A 46 3.96 15.68 -4.58
C SER A 46 3.37 17.03 -4.94
N ALA A 47 3.34 17.94 -3.97
CA ALA A 47 2.93 19.32 -4.22
C ALA A 47 3.95 20.11 -5.06
N VAL A 48 5.21 19.65 -5.10
CA VAL A 48 6.31 20.34 -5.81
C VAL A 48 6.33 19.94 -7.29
N THR A 49 6.19 18.64 -7.57
CA THR A 49 6.21 18.10 -8.94
C THR A 49 4.82 17.92 -9.52
N MET A 50 3.78 18.14 -8.71
CA MET A 50 2.37 17.88 -9.04
C MET A 50 2.07 16.41 -9.42
N GLN A 51 3.00 15.48 -9.19
CA GLN A 51 2.79 14.07 -9.45
C GLN A 51 1.70 13.49 -8.55
N GLY A 52 0.83 12.68 -9.15
CA GLY A 52 -0.25 11.96 -8.47
C GLY A 52 -1.49 12.80 -8.16
N ILE A 53 -1.50 14.10 -8.49
CA ILE A 53 -2.65 14.98 -8.23
C ILE A 53 -3.86 14.62 -9.10
N ASP A 54 -3.65 14.20 -10.34
CA ASP A 54 -4.66 13.66 -11.24
C ASP A 54 -5.40 12.45 -10.64
N THR A 55 -4.66 11.55 -9.99
CA THR A 55 -5.22 10.39 -9.29
C THR A 55 -6.16 10.84 -8.15
N ILE A 56 -5.76 11.84 -7.37
CA ILE A 56 -6.61 12.42 -6.31
C ILE A 56 -7.90 13.01 -6.92
N TYR A 57 -7.80 13.75 -8.02
CA TYR A 57 -8.96 14.31 -8.70
C TYR A 57 -9.94 13.22 -9.18
N ALA A 58 -9.44 12.16 -9.80
CA ALA A 58 -10.27 11.05 -10.26
C ALA A 58 -11.02 10.37 -9.11
N ILE A 59 -10.35 10.14 -7.97
CA ILE A 59 -10.96 9.54 -6.78
C ILE A 59 -12.06 10.44 -6.22
N ILE A 60 -11.80 11.74 -6.09
CA ILE A 60 -12.79 12.70 -5.60
C ILE A 60 -14.00 12.73 -6.54
N GLN A 61 -13.78 12.76 -7.86
CA GLN A 61 -14.86 12.72 -8.84
C GLN A 61 -15.70 11.44 -8.69
N GLN A 62 -15.06 10.28 -8.60
CA GLN A 62 -15.75 9.00 -8.41
C GLN A 62 -16.62 8.99 -7.15
N ILE A 63 -16.11 9.51 -6.03
CA ILE A 63 -16.85 9.59 -4.76
C ILE A 63 -18.05 10.54 -4.88
N VAL A 64 -17.85 11.72 -5.46
CA VAL A 64 -18.88 12.76 -5.56
C VAL A 64 -19.98 12.39 -6.56
N MET A 65 -19.62 11.72 -7.66
CA MET A 65 -20.56 11.33 -8.72
C MET A 65 -21.27 10.00 -8.46
N GLY A 66 -21.06 9.40 -7.28
CA GLY A 66 -21.68 8.11 -6.94
C GLY A 66 -21.23 6.95 -7.84
N GLY A 67 -20.10 7.10 -8.53
CA GLY A 67 -19.56 6.11 -9.46
C GLY A 67 -20.09 6.18 -10.90
N GLU A 68 -20.83 7.22 -11.30
CA GLU A 68 -21.18 7.42 -12.72
C GLU A 68 -19.95 7.93 -13.51
N GLU A 69 -19.57 7.22 -14.57
CA GLU A 69 -18.53 7.68 -15.51
C GLU A 69 -19.02 8.92 -16.26
N ILE A 70 -18.17 9.94 -16.34
CA ILE A 70 -18.40 11.09 -17.23
C ILE A 70 -18.11 10.60 -18.65
N ASP A 71 -19.16 10.42 -19.45
CA ASP A 71 -19.03 10.25 -20.89
C ASP A 71 -18.51 11.57 -21.48
N THR A 72 -17.18 11.69 -21.58
CA THR A 72 -16.55 12.79 -22.29
C THR A 72 -16.55 12.44 -23.77
N GLY A 73 -17.67 12.77 -24.43
CA GLY A 73 -17.79 12.72 -25.89
C GLY A 73 -16.80 13.61 -26.65
#